data_AF-A0A497F8N1-F1
#
_entry.id   AF-A0A497F8N1-F1
#
_cell.length_a   1.000
_cell.length_b   1.000
_cell.length_c   1.000
_cell.angle_alpha   90.00
_cell.angle_beta   90.00
_cell.angle_gamma   90.00
#
_symmetry.space_group_name_H-M   'P 1'
#
loop_
_entity.id
_entity.type
_entity.pdbx_description
1 polymer ?
#
loop_
_entity_poly.entity_id
_entity_poly.type
_entity_poly.pdbx_seq_one_letter_code
_entity_poly.pdbx_strand_id
1 'polypeptide(L)'
;MPNLCAGGCLASVVFCCSIKKPCPVRDYALKKLGIDPKQYEEIKERFSKHSADLCWGSLAYCCSPEKRCPVRDKVLQELGWSYSDYLSYKAQILHELIKEFNLDENKLFSEKVVKQAVGVFATEDGSKYNFLGLSAPELGLLFVVYIEPKGLDEKIRRMFYSSGEKVIPVRLDSDTFEKLSILVGKGVFSSFNEAINKILKMYLAVTSEMREKV
;
A
#
# COMPACT_ATOMS: atom_id res chain seq x y z
N MET A 1 4.28 -1.01 5.42
CA MET A 1 3.07 -1.83 5.26
C MET A 1 1.93 -0.89 4.86
N PRO A 2 1.29 -1.09 3.69
CA PRO A 2 0.24 -0.18 3.21
C PRO A 2 -1.00 -0.20 4.11
N ASN A 3 -1.91 0.76 3.90
CA ASN A 3 -3.27 0.64 4.44
C ASN A 3 -3.96 -0.62 3.89
N LEU A 4 -4.86 -1.22 4.67
CA LEU A 4 -5.68 -2.36 4.23
C LEU A 4 -6.42 -2.06 2.91
N CYS A 5 -7.04 -0.87 2.80
CA CYS A 5 -7.73 -0.43 1.59
C CYS A 5 -6.81 -0.09 0.41
N ALA A 6 -5.50 -0.03 0.62
CA ALA A 6 -4.48 0.20 -0.39
C ALA A 6 -3.73 -1.10 -0.78
N GLY A 7 -4.22 -2.27 -0.34
CA GLY A 7 -3.62 -3.56 -0.66
C GLY A 7 -2.62 -4.08 0.38
N GLY A 8 -2.69 -3.56 1.60
CA GLY A 8 -2.06 -4.16 2.77
C GLY A 8 -2.64 -5.54 3.12
N CYS A 9 -1.87 -6.35 3.84
CA CYS A 9 -2.34 -7.63 4.37
C CYS A 9 -3.34 -7.45 5.52
N LEU A 10 -3.92 -8.55 6.02
CA LEU A 10 -4.87 -8.49 7.14
C LEU A 10 -4.27 -7.81 8.38
N ALA A 11 -2.97 -7.93 8.64
CA ALA A 11 -2.29 -7.18 9.70
C ALA A 11 -2.48 -5.66 9.59
N SER A 12 -2.71 -5.13 8.38
CA SER A 12 -2.94 -3.72 8.12
C SER A 12 -4.26 -3.18 8.68
N VAL A 13 -5.10 -4.01 9.32
CA VAL A 13 -6.29 -3.55 10.06
C VAL A 13 -5.94 -2.52 11.13
N VAL A 14 -4.73 -2.53 11.71
CA VAL A 14 -4.28 -1.51 12.67
C VAL A 14 -4.23 -0.09 12.08
N PHE A 15 -4.18 0.05 10.76
CA PHE A 15 -4.22 1.33 10.04
C PHE A 15 -5.63 1.74 9.58
N CYS A 16 -6.67 0.98 9.93
CA CYS A 16 -8.05 1.29 9.58
C CYS A 16 -8.67 2.35 10.49
N CYS A 17 -9.55 3.18 9.91
CA CYS A 17 -10.37 4.16 10.61
C CYS A 17 -11.33 3.52 11.62
N SER A 18 -11.90 4.35 12.51
CA SER A 18 -12.99 3.97 13.44
C SER A 18 -14.19 3.35 12.71
N ILE A 19 -14.89 2.41 13.37
CA ILE A 19 -16.05 1.71 12.81
C ILE A 19 -17.21 2.65 12.50
N LYS A 20 -17.25 3.83 13.14
CA LYS A 20 -18.16 4.93 12.84
C LYS A 20 -18.13 5.34 11.37
N LYS A 21 -17.00 5.15 10.68
CA LYS A 21 -16.94 5.28 9.21
C LYS A 21 -17.35 3.96 8.56
N PRO A 22 -18.43 3.90 7.77
CA PRO A 22 -18.78 2.71 6.99
C PRO A 22 -17.64 2.32 6.04
N CYS A 23 -17.19 1.06 6.08
CA CYS A 23 -16.06 0.62 5.26
C CYS A 23 -16.10 -0.90 4.97
N PRO A 24 -16.58 -1.33 3.78
CA PRO A 24 -16.75 -2.75 3.48
C PRO A 24 -15.44 -3.54 3.51
N VAL A 25 -14.31 -2.91 3.15
CA VAL A 25 -12.99 -3.56 3.19
C VAL A 25 -12.56 -3.89 4.62
N ARG A 26 -12.74 -2.95 5.56
CA ARG A 26 -12.43 -3.19 6.97
C ARG A 26 -13.38 -4.23 7.53
N ASP A 27 -14.68 -4.06 7.31
CA ASP A 27 -15.70 -4.90 7.92
C ASP A 27 -15.55 -6.36 7.44
N TYR A 28 -15.20 -6.55 6.17
CA TYR A 28 -14.84 -7.87 5.63
C TYR A 28 -13.56 -8.44 6.25
N ALA A 29 -12.51 -7.63 6.43
CA ALA A 29 -11.28 -8.09 7.09
C ALA A 29 -11.53 -8.53 8.53
N LEU A 30 -12.28 -7.74 9.31
CA LEU A 30 -12.65 -8.07 10.69
C LEU A 30 -13.46 -9.37 10.74
N LYS A 31 -14.47 -9.52 9.86
CA LYS A 31 -15.23 -10.77 9.72
C LYS A 31 -14.32 -11.96 9.40
N LYS A 32 -13.34 -11.80 8.49
CA LYS A 32 -12.40 -12.86 8.10
C LYS A 32 -11.44 -13.26 9.22
N LEU A 33 -11.15 -12.33 10.13
CA LEU A 33 -10.34 -12.54 11.31
C LEU A 33 -11.15 -13.02 12.53
N GLY A 34 -12.49 -13.09 12.43
CA GLY A 34 -13.34 -13.42 13.57
C GLY A 34 -13.36 -12.35 14.66
N ILE A 35 -13.05 -11.10 14.31
CA ILE A 35 -12.99 -9.97 15.24
C ILE A 35 -14.33 -9.24 15.23
N ASP A 36 -14.95 -9.10 16.41
CA ASP A 36 -16.12 -8.26 16.57
C ASP A 36 -15.75 -6.76 16.41
N PRO A 37 -16.53 -5.97 15.64
CA PRO A 37 -16.23 -4.55 15.42
C PRO A 37 -16.16 -3.71 16.70
N LYS A 38 -16.98 -4.00 17.71
CA LYS A 38 -16.97 -3.26 18.97
C LYS A 38 -15.72 -3.60 19.77
N GLN A 39 -15.37 -4.88 19.88
CA GLN A 39 -14.13 -5.31 20.55
C GLN A 39 -12.88 -4.77 19.83
N TYR A 40 -12.90 -4.66 18.51
CA TYR A 40 -11.85 -4.01 17.73
C TYR A 40 -11.67 -2.53 18.11
N GLU A 41 -12.76 -1.76 18.29
CA GLU A 41 -12.65 -0.39 18.80
C GLU A 41 -12.18 -0.36 20.25
N GLU A 42 -12.71 -1.22 21.12
CA GLU A 42 -12.31 -1.27 22.53
C GLU A 42 -10.79 -1.48 22.67
N ILE A 43 -10.21 -2.41 21.91
CA ILE A 43 -8.75 -2.60 21.90
C ILE A 43 -8.04 -1.35 21.40
N LYS A 44 -8.48 -0.75 20.29
CA LYS A 44 -7.84 0.45 19.76
C LYS A 44 -7.90 1.63 20.71
N GLU A 45 -9.00 1.79 21.44
CA GLU A 45 -9.16 2.82 22.45
C GLU A 45 -8.26 2.63 23.67
N ARG A 46 -7.92 1.40 24.07
CA ARG A 46 -6.93 1.15 25.13
C ARG A 46 -5.56 1.74 24.81
N PHE A 47 -5.22 1.83 23.52
CA PHE A 47 -3.96 2.40 23.04
C PHE A 47 -4.13 3.85 22.56
N SER A 48 -5.28 4.49 22.76
CA SER A 48 -5.53 5.80 22.16
C SER A 48 -4.53 6.86 22.62
N LYS A 49 -3.96 7.56 21.64
CA LYS A 49 -3.18 8.78 21.84
C LYS A 49 -3.97 9.92 21.22
N HIS A 50 -4.70 10.64 22.07
CA HIS A 50 -5.68 11.61 21.63
C HIS A 50 -5.05 12.94 21.22
N SER A 51 -5.57 13.51 20.14
CA SER A 51 -5.34 14.90 19.75
C SER A 51 -6.55 15.36 18.95
N ALA A 52 -7.03 16.57 19.23
CA ALA A 52 -8.23 17.14 18.60
C ALA A 52 -8.08 17.28 17.06
N ASP A 53 -6.84 17.43 16.58
CA ASP A 53 -6.54 17.57 15.16
C ASP A 53 -6.71 16.26 14.39
N LEU A 54 -6.60 15.09 15.07
CA LEU A 54 -6.57 13.78 14.41
C LEU A 54 -7.93 13.34 13.89
N CYS A 55 -7.93 12.64 12.75
CA CYS A 55 -9.12 11.91 12.30
C CYS A 55 -9.54 10.88 13.36
N TRP A 56 -10.80 10.94 13.80
CA TRP A 56 -11.33 10.11 14.89
C TRP A 56 -10.61 10.34 16.23
N GLY A 57 -9.92 11.47 16.38
CA GLY A 57 -9.35 11.93 17.65
C GLY A 57 -8.27 11.05 18.27
N SER A 58 -7.68 10.09 17.53
CA SER A 58 -6.68 9.18 18.09
C SER A 58 -5.73 8.60 17.03
N LEU A 59 -4.43 8.51 17.36
CA LEU A 59 -3.43 7.84 16.51
C LEU A 59 -3.74 6.36 16.28
N ALA A 60 -4.54 5.73 17.14
CA ALA A 60 -4.99 4.36 16.96
C ALA A 60 -5.71 4.20 15.60
N TYR A 61 -6.46 5.21 15.16
CA TYR A 61 -7.20 5.20 13.90
C TYR A 61 -6.45 5.80 12.71
N CYS A 62 -5.20 6.25 12.89
CA CYS A 62 -4.42 6.85 11.82
C CYS A 62 -3.92 5.82 10.81
N CYS A 63 -3.76 6.30 9.57
CA CYS A 63 -3.27 5.56 8.41
C CYS A 63 -1.77 5.25 8.46
N SER A 64 -1.32 4.32 7.61
CA SER A 64 0.09 3.95 7.42
C SER A 64 0.93 5.14 6.94
N PRO A 65 2.23 5.22 7.32
CA PRO A 65 3.16 6.24 6.82
C PRO A 65 3.21 6.35 5.29
N GLU A 66 2.94 5.26 4.56
CA GLU A 66 2.88 5.24 3.10
C GLU A 66 1.79 6.18 2.53
N LYS A 67 0.78 6.53 3.33
CA LYS A 67 -0.15 7.62 3.02
C LYS A 67 0.38 8.92 3.63
N ARG A 68 0.65 9.91 2.76
CA ARG A 68 0.97 11.28 3.17
C ARG A 68 -0.21 11.87 3.97
N CYS A 69 0.04 12.29 5.21
CA CYS A 69 -0.99 12.79 6.11
C CYS A 69 -0.41 13.89 7.01
N PRO A 70 -0.50 15.17 6.62
CA PRO A 70 0.11 16.28 7.36
C PRO A 70 -0.33 16.35 8.82
N VAL A 71 -1.60 16.01 9.10
CA VAL A 71 -2.17 16.01 10.44
C VAL A 71 -1.53 14.95 11.34
N ARG A 72 -1.39 13.71 10.86
CA ARG A 72 -0.69 12.65 11.61
C ARG A 72 0.76 13.08 11.86
N ASP A 73 1.43 13.52 10.80
CA ASP A 73 2.86 13.83 10.85
C ASP A 73 3.15 14.99 11.82
N LYS A 74 2.27 16.00 11.86
CA LYS A 74 2.31 17.08 12.87
C LYS A 74 2.20 16.53 14.30
N VAL A 75 1.22 15.68 14.57
CA VAL A 75 1.05 15.11 15.93
C VAL A 75 2.20 14.19 16.32
N LEU A 76 2.75 13.43 15.38
CA LEU A 76 3.96 12.64 15.65
C LEU A 76 5.14 13.55 16.01
N GLN A 77 5.32 14.66 15.30
CA GLN A 77 6.34 15.65 15.61
C GLN A 77 6.15 16.28 17.00
N GLU A 78 4.92 16.65 17.36
CA GLU A 78 4.58 17.18 18.70
C GLU A 78 4.89 16.18 19.82
N LEU A 79 4.70 14.88 19.56
CA LEU A 79 5.04 13.80 20.49
C LEU A 79 6.53 13.43 20.49
N GLY A 80 7.33 14.03 19.61
CA GLY A 80 8.73 13.63 19.39
C GLY A 80 8.89 12.21 18.84
N TRP A 81 7.87 11.68 18.17
CA TRP A 81 7.86 10.32 17.62
C TRP A 81 8.38 10.29 16.19
N SER A 82 9.30 9.36 15.92
CA SER A 82 9.66 8.96 14.56
C SER A 82 8.58 8.06 13.95
N TYR A 83 8.70 7.78 12.64
CA TYR A 83 7.87 6.73 12.04
C TYR A 83 8.16 5.35 12.61
N SER A 84 9.37 5.08 13.12
CA SER A 84 9.66 3.83 13.81
C SER A 84 8.84 3.71 15.09
N ASP A 85 8.78 4.78 15.90
CA ASP A 85 7.98 4.81 17.12
C ASP A 85 6.50 4.61 16.83
N TYR A 86 6.00 5.27 15.78
CA TYR A 86 4.62 5.10 15.32
C TYR A 86 4.32 3.66 14.86
N LEU A 87 5.25 3.02 14.14
CA LEU A 87 5.08 1.64 13.70
C LEU A 87 5.18 0.65 14.86
N SER A 88 6.07 0.88 15.83
CA SER A 88 6.13 0.10 17.07
C SER A 88 4.85 0.25 17.89
N TYR A 89 4.30 1.46 17.98
CA TYR A 89 2.98 1.70 18.57
C TYR A 89 1.87 0.91 17.87
N LYS A 90 1.86 0.89 16.52
CA LYS A 90 0.89 0.10 15.75
C LYS A 90 1.09 -1.40 15.91
N ALA A 91 2.34 -1.85 16.07
CA ALA A 91 2.66 -3.24 16.34
C ALA A 91 2.15 -3.68 17.72
N GLN A 92 2.15 -2.82 18.73
CA GLN A 92 1.54 -3.11 20.04
C GLN A 92 0.03 -3.36 19.92
N ILE A 93 -0.68 -2.53 19.14
CA ILE A 93 -2.11 -2.76 18.87
C ILE A 93 -2.32 -4.10 18.14
N LEU A 94 -1.48 -4.39 17.14
CA LEU A 94 -1.54 -5.66 16.41
C LEU A 94 -1.32 -6.86 17.34
N HIS A 95 -0.33 -6.76 18.24
CA HIS A 95 -0.01 -7.80 19.20
C HIS A 95 -1.17 -8.08 20.14
N GLU A 96 -1.84 -7.04 20.65
CA GLU A 96 -3.04 -7.22 21.49
C GLU A 96 -4.17 -7.89 20.71
N LEU A 97 -4.39 -7.50 19.45
CA LEU A 97 -5.40 -8.17 18.59
C LEU A 97 -5.06 -9.65 18.36
N ILE A 98 -3.79 -9.97 18.10
CA ILE A 98 -3.35 -11.36 17.93
C ILE A 98 -3.62 -12.17 19.18
N LYS A 99 -3.29 -11.63 20.35
CA LYS A 99 -3.46 -12.29 21.64
C LYS A 99 -4.92 -12.48 22.01
N GLU A 100 -5.74 -11.43 21.92
CA GLU A 100 -7.16 -11.47 22.34
C GLU A 100 -7.98 -12.44 21.47
N PHE A 101 -7.72 -12.47 20.16
CA PHE A 101 -8.49 -13.25 19.20
C PHE A 101 -7.79 -14.53 18.73
N ASN A 102 -6.63 -14.87 19.31
CA ASN A 102 -5.80 -16.02 18.93
C ASN A 102 -5.60 -16.12 17.40
N LEU A 103 -5.18 -15.02 16.79
CA LEU A 103 -5.08 -14.89 15.33
C LEU A 103 -3.90 -15.70 14.77
N ASP A 104 -4.12 -16.39 13.66
CA ASP A 104 -3.04 -17.03 12.90
C ASP A 104 -2.16 -15.97 12.22
N GLU A 105 -0.94 -15.80 12.72
CA GLU A 105 0.04 -14.84 12.19
C GLU A 105 0.41 -15.11 10.73
N ASN A 106 0.53 -16.37 10.31
CA ASN A 106 0.87 -16.69 8.92
C ASN A 106 -0.22 -16.18 7.98
N LYS A 107 -1.49 -16.40 8.35
CA LYS A 107 -2.64 -15.87 7.62
C LYS A 107 -2.67 -14.34 7.66
N LEU A 108 -2.41 -13.75 8.82
CA LEU A 108 -2.48 -12.31 9.06
C LEU A 108 -1.53 -11.51 8.16
N PHE A 109 -0.30 -12.01 7.95
CA PHE A 109 0.71 -11.34 7.15
C PHE A 109 0.70 -11.73 5.66
N SER A 110 0.12 -12.86 5.28
CA SER A 110 0.08 -13.34 3.89
C SER A 110 -1.19 -12.92 3.14
N GLU A 111 -2.35 -12.90 3.80
CA GLU A 111 -3.62 -12.67 3.13
C GLU A 111 -3.92 -11.18 2.94
N LYS A 112 -4.59 -10.85 1.83
CA LYS A 112 -5.03 -9.50 1.47
C LYS A 112 -6.50 -9.50 1.09
N VAL A 113 -7.23 -8.48 1.53
CA VAL A 113 -8.61 -8.22 1.08
C VAL A 113 -8.61 -7.48 -0.25
N VAL A 114 -7.78 -6.44 -0.37
CA VAL A 114 -7.61 -5.70 -1.61
C VAL A 114 -6.33 -6.18 -2.29
N LYS A 115 -6.43 -6.60 -3.55
CA LYS A 115 -5.32 -7.09 -4.36
C LYS A 115 -5.13 -6.19 -5.57
N GLN A 116 -3.93 -6.17 -6.13
CA GLN A 116 -3.74 -5.56 -7.44
C GLN A 116 -4.45 -6.39 -8.50
N ALA A 117 -5.09 -5.72 -9.44
CA ALA A 117 -5.80 -6.33 -10.55
C ALA A 117 -5.33 -5.70 -11.86
N VAL A 118 -5.12 -6.55 -12.86
CA VAL A 118 -4.89 -6.15 -14.24
C VAL A 118 -5.94 -6.87 -15.08
N GLY A 119 -6.53 -6.17 -16.04
CA GLY A 119 -7.55 -6.77 -16.88
C GLY A 119 -7.92 -5.91 -18.07
N VAL A 120 -9.04 -6.27 -18.71
CA VAL A 120 -9.57 -5.58 -19.89
C VAL A 120 -11.05 -5.28 -19.67
N PHE A 121 -11.47 -4.05 -19.92
CA PHE A 121 -12.89 -3.71 -20.06
C PHE A 121 -13.26 -3.62 -21.53
N ALA A 122 -14.43 -4.16 -21.87
CA ALA A 122 -15.06 -3.96 -23.17
C ALA A 122 -16.23 -2.99 -23.01
N THR A 123 -16.32 -1.99 -23.86
CA THR A 123 -17.47 -1.09 -23.96
C THR A 123 -18.51 -1.65 -24.92
N GLU A 124 -19.74 -1.10 -24.90
CA GLU A 124 -20.86 -1.57 -25.72
C GLU A 124 -20.58 -1.51 -27.23
N ASP A 125 -19.76 -0.55 -27.66
CA ASP A 125 -19.28 -0.41 -29.04
C ASP A 125 -18.19 -1.43 -29.42
N GLY A 126 -17.84 -2.36 -28.53
CA GLY A 126 -16.81 -3.38 -28.71
C GLY A 126 -15.38 -2.91 -28.45
N SER A 127 -15.17 -1.65 -28.06
CA SER A 127 -13.83 -1.15 -27.75
C SER A 127 -13.25 -1.81 -26.49
N LYS A 128 -11.97 -2.17 -26.53
CA LYS A 128 -11.27 -2.82 -25.42
C LYS A 128 -10.20 -1.92 -24.83
N TYR A 129 -10.15 -1.85 -23.50
CA TYR A 129 -9.15 -1.07 -22.76
C TYR A 129 -8.51 -1.93 -21.68
N ASN A 130 -7.18 -1.98 -21.66
CA ASN A 130 -6.48 -2.60 -20.55
C ASN A 130 -6.52 -1.66 -19.33
N PHE A 131 -6.57 -2.24 -18.14
CA PHE A 131 -6.54 -1.48 -16.91
C PHE A 131 -5.58 -2.07 -15.89
N LEU A 132 -5.07 -1.20 -15.03
CA LEU A 132 -4.44 -1.53 -13.77
C LEU A 132 -5.28 -0.94 -12.64
N GLY A 133 -5.56 -1.74 -11.63
CA GLY A 133 -6.45 -1.36 -10.54
C GLY A 133 -6.20 -2.11 -9.26
N LEU A 134 -7.07 -1.83 -8.29
CA LEU A 134 -7.19 -2.56 -7.04
C LEU A 134 -8.55 -3.26 -7.03
N SER A 135 -8.59 -4.51 -6.62
CA SER A 135 -9.83 -5.29 -6.57
C SER A 135 -9.99 -5.99 -5.22
N ALA A 136 -11.24 -6.04 -4.76
CA ALA A 136 -11.69 -6.97 -3.74
C ALA A 136 -12.88 -7.74 -4.34
N PRO A 137 -12.63 -8.82 -5.11
CA PRO A 137 -13.68 -9.56 -5.83
C PRO A 137 -14.79 -10.07 -4.91
N GLU A 138 -14.43 -10.48 -3.69
CA GLU A 138 -15.37 -10.97 -2.67
C GLU A 138 -16.36 -9.89 -2.21
N LEU A 139 -16.05 -8.63 -2.48
CA LEU A 139 -16.91 -7.46 -2.22
C LEU A 139 -17.52 -6.87 -3.49
N GLY A 140 -17.27 -7.47 -4.66
CA GLY A 140 -17.68 -6.90 -5.95
C GLY A 140 -17.01 -5.56 -6.26
N LEU A 141 -15.84 -5.27 -5.65
CA LEU A 141 -15.16 -3.99 -5.81
C LEU A 141 -14.02 -4.07 -6.82
N LEU A 142 -14.00 -3.09 -7.71
CA LEU A 142 -12.92 -2.85 -8.65
C LEU A 142 -12.66 -1.33 -8.75
N PHE A 143 -11.49 -0.92 -8.31
CA PHE A 143 -11.00 0.45 -8.42
C PHE A 143 -10.01 0.52 -9.56
N VAL A 144 -10.43 1.12 -10.67
CA VAL A 144 -9.55 1.39 -11.80
C VAL A 144 -8.65 2.55 -11.44
N VAL A 145 -7.35 2.29 -11.35
CA VAL A 145 -6.34 3.31 -11.02
C VAL A 145 -5.79 3.92 -12.30
N TYR A 146 -5.67 3.09 -13.34
CA TYR A 146 -5.13 3.48 -14.63
C TYR A 146 -5.83 2.70 -15.73
N ILE A 147 -6.18 3.38 -16.81
CA ILE A 147 -6.64 2.80 -18.05
C ILE A 147 -5.58 3.10 -19.09
N GLU A 148 -5.11 2.08 -19.79
CA GLU A 148 -4.23 2.27 -20.93
C GLU A 148 -5.02 2.93 -22.07
N PRO A 149 -4.63 4.14 -22.51
CA PRO A 149 -5.31 4.80 -23.61
C PRO A 149 -5.18 3.96 -24.89
N LYS A 150 -6.22 3.95 -25.73
CA LYS A 150 -6.18 3.33 -27.05
C LYS A 150 -4.94 3.82 -27.81
N GLY A 151 -4.12 2.88 -28.30
CA GLY A 151 -2.97 3.18 -29.15
C GLY A 151 -1.58 3.03 -28.52
N LEU A 152 -1.44 2.38 -27.36
CA LEU A 152 -0.11 1.94 -26.93
C LEU A 152 0.45 0.90 -27.93
N ASP A 153 1.61 1.24 -28.49
CA ASP A 153 2.31 0.53 -29.56
C ASP A 153 2.38 -1.00 -29.28
N GLU A 154 2.12 -1.81 -30.31
CA GLU A 154 2.23 -3.27 -30.27
C GLU A 154 3.60 -3.73 -29.75
N LYS A 155 4.63 -2.88 -29.90
CA LYS A 155 5.99 -3.06 -29.35
C LYS A 155 6.02 -3.04 -27.83
N ILE A 156 5.22 -2.19 -27.18
CA ILE A 156 5.06 -2.16 -25.72
C ILE A 156 4.29 -3.40 -25.28
N ARG A 157 3.23 -3.75 -26.00
CA ARG A 157 2.44 -4.98 -25.76
C ARG A 157 3.30 -6.26 -25.82
N ARG A 158 4.26 -6.34 -26.76
CA ARG A 158 5.25 -7.45 -26.81
C ARG A 158 6.28 -7.39 -25.68
N MET A 159 6.70 -6.21 -25.21
CA MET A 159 7.59 -6.09 -24.05
C MET A 159 6.95 -6.60 -22.75
N PHE A 160 5.64 -6.41 -22.55
CA PHE A 160 4.95 -6.87 -21.32
C PHE A 160 4.63 -8.37 -21.30
N TYR A 161 4.39 -8.98 -22.46
CA TYR A 161 3.81 -10.33 -22.53
C TYR A 161 4.68 -11.38 -23.25
N SER A 162 5.80 -11.01 -23.87
CA SER A 162 6.58 -11.93 -24.73
C SER A 162 7.99 -12.30 -24.21
N SER A 163 8.57 -11.60 -23.23
CA SER A 163 10.00 -11.78 -22.89
C SER A 163 10.29 -12.56 -21.60
N GLY A 164 9.28 -12.99 -20.83
CA GLY A 164 9.51 -13.55 -19.50
C GLY A 164 10.02 -12.52 -18.48
N GLU A 165 10.12 -11.25 -18.85
CA GLU A 165 10.44 -10.14 -17.95
C GLU A 165 9.18 -9.71 -17.19
N LYS A 166 9.29 -9.62 -15.86
CA LYS A 166 8.19 -9.14 -15.00
C LYS A 166 8.20 -7.62 -15.01
N VAL A 167 7.13 -7.00 -15.53
CA VAL A 167 6.96 -5.55 -15.41
C VAL A 167 6.22 -5.23 -14.11
N ILE A 168 6.82 -4.38 -13.30
CA ILE A 168 6.28 -3.97 -12.00
C ILE A 168 5.90 -2.49 -12.09
N PRO A 169 4.61 -2.13 -12.03
CA PRO A 169 4.22 -0.73 -11.95
C PRO A 169 4.64 -0.16 -10.59
N VAL A 170 5.40 0.94 -10.61
CA VAL A 170 5.89 1.60 -9.39
C VAL A 170 5.31 3.00 -9.31
N ARG A 171 4.84 3.39 -8.11
CA ARG A 171 4.51 4.79 -7.83
C ARG A 171 5.75 5.50 -7.33
N LEU A 172 6.09 6.60 -7.99
CA LEU A 172 7.15 7.51 -7.56
C LEU A 172 6.51 8.76 -6.97
N ASP A 173 7.14 9.32 -5.94
CA ASP A 173 6.80 10.67 -5.51
C ASP A 173 7.21 11.70 -6.58
N SER A 174 6.59 12.88 -6.53
CA SER A 174 6.77 13.92 -7.54
C SER A 174 8.22 14.39 -7.67
N ASP A 175 8.95 14.48 -6.55
CA ASP A 175 10.34 14.94 -6.52
C ASP A 175 11.27 13.89 -7.17
N THR A 176 11.10 12.61 -6.83
CA THR A 176 11.84 11.52 -7.46
C THR A 176 11.55 11.43 -8.96
N PHE A 177 10.29 11.59 -9.37
CA PHE A 177 9.91 11.57 -10.78
C PHE A 177 10.55 12.73 -11.55
N GLU A 178 10.55 13.94 -11.00
CA GLU A 178 11.13 15.11 -11.62
C GLU A 178 12.65 14.99 -11.77
N LYS A 179 13.34 14.52 -10.74
CA LYS A 179 14.79 14.22 -10.79
C LYS A 179 15.13 13.22 -11.88
N LEU A 180 14.38 12.12 -11.97
CA LEU A 180 14.56 11.12 -13.03
C LEU A 180 14.27 11.70 -14.42
N SER A 181 13.24 12.54 -14.53
CA SER A 181 12.88 13.22 -15.79
C SER A 181 14.03 14.10 -16.30
N ILE A 182 14.68 14.85 -15.41
CA ILE A 182 15.84 15.69 -15.74
C ILE A 182 17.01 14.82 -16.24
N LEU A 183 17.28 13.69 -15.57
CA LEU A 183 18.39 12.81 -15.93
C LEU A 183 18.17 12.16 -17.31
N VAL A 184 16.94 11.74 -17.60
CA VAL A 184 16.57 11.23 -18.93
C VAL A 184 16.64 12.35 -19.97
N GLY A 185 16.11 13.54 -19.66
CA GLY A 185 16.14 14.70 -20.56
C GLY A 185 17.56 15.19 -20.88
N LYS A 186 18.51 14.99 -19.96
CA LYS A 186 19.95 15.26 -20.16
C LYS A 186 20.69 14.12 -20.88
N GLY A 187 20.01 13.03 -21.23
CA GLY A 187 20.60 11.88 -21.92
C GLY A 187 21.49 11.00 -21.04
N VAL A 188 21.46 11.18 -19.70
CA VAL A 188 22.20 10.31 -18.76
C VAL A 188 21.66 8.89 -18.82
N PHE A 189 20.35 8.76 -19.03
CA PHE A 189 19.67 7.49 -19.30
C PHE A 189 18.81 7.63 -20.55
N SER A 190 18.73 6.57 -21.35
CA SER A 190 17.89 6.52 -22.55
C SER A 190 16.39 6.46 -22.24
N SER A 191 16.02 5.99 -21.03
CA SER A 191 14.63 5.89 -20.58
C SER A 191 14.54 5.81 -19.05
N PHE A 192 13.33 6.05 -18.52
CA PHE A 192 13.02 5.82 -17.11
C PHE A 192 13.27 4.37 -16.69
N ASN A 193 12.91 3.40 -17.54
CA ASN A 193 13.12 1.97 -17.23
C ASN A 193 14.61 1.63 -17.13
N GLU A 194 15.45 2.18 -18.01
CA GLU A 194 16.89 2.01 -17.90
C GLU A 194 17.43 2.61 -16.60
N ALA A 195 17.01 3.84 -16.27
CA ALA A 195 17.42 4.53 -15.06
C ALA A 195 17.07 3.70 -13.81
N ILE A 196 15.81 3.27 -13.68
CA ILE A 196 15.32 2.48 -12.55
C ILE A 196 16.07 1.15 -12.46
N ASN A 197 16.24 0.42 -13.57
CA ASN A 197 16.94 -0.86 -13.57
C ASN A 197 18.41 -0.73 -13.20
N LYS A 198 19.13 0.30 -13.68
CA LYS A 198 20.52 0.55 -13.30
C LYS A 198 20.65 0.91 -11.83
N ILE A 199 19.79 1.79 -11.33
CA ILE A 199 19.77 2.19 -9.92
C ILE A 199 19.50 0.98 -9.02
N LEU A 200 18.50 0.16 -9.35
CA LEU A 200 18.17 -1.05 -8.60
C LEU A 200 19.32 -2.07 -8.62
N LYS A 201 19.93 -2.31 -9.78
CA LYS A 201 21.09 -3.22 -9.89
C LYS A 201 22.28 -2.72 -9.05
N MET A 202 22.56 -1.42 -9.09
CA MET A 202 23.63 -0.82 -8.30
C MET A 202 23.34 -0.94 -6.79
N TYR A 203 22.12 -0.65 -6.37
CA TYR A 203 21.69 -0.82 -4.99
C TYR A 203 21.81 -2.29 -4.53
N LEU A 204 21.38 -3.23 -5.36
CA LEU A 204 21.49 -4.68 -5.06
C LEU A 204 22.94 -5.13 -4.96
N ALA A 205 23.82 -4.69 -5.87
CA ALA A 205 25.25 -5.03 -5.83
C ALA A 205 25.93 -4.51 -4.56
N VAL A 206 25.67 -3.24 -4.19
CA VAL A 206 26.21 -2.65 -2.97
C VAL A 206 25.69 -3.39 -1.73
N THR A 207 24.40 -3.72 -1.70
CA THR A 207 23.81 -4.43 -0.55
C THR A 207 24.22 -5.91 -0.46
N SER A 208 24.56 -6.57 -1.56
CA SER A 208 25.14 -7.92 -1.54
C SER A 208 26.59 -7.92 -1.05
N GLU A 209 27.42 -6.98 -1.50
CA GLU A 209 28.82 -6.87 -1.04
C GLU A 209 28.93 -6.52 0.45
N MET A 210 27.96 -5.76 0.98
CA MET A 210 27.88 -5.46 2.41
C MET A 210 27.44 -6.66 3.27
N ARG A 211 26.77 -7.67 2.68
CA ARG A 211 26.38 -8.91 3.38
C ARG A 211 27.50 -9.95 3.42
N GLU A 212 28.45 -9.92 2.49
CA GLU A 212 29.59 -10.84 2.47
C GLU A 212 30.76 -10.37 3.36
N LYS A 213 30.72 -9.12 3.83
CA LYS A 213 31.74 -8.51 4.71
C LYS A 213 31.34 -8.46 6.19
N VAL A 214 30.23 -9.09 6.57
CA VAL A 214 29.73 -9.25 7.95
C VAL A 214 29.66 -10.74 8.26
#